data_AF-A0A1F5AW51-F1
#
_entry.id   AF-A0A1F5AW51-F1
#
_cell.length_a   1.000
_cell.length_b   1.000
_cell.length_c   1.000
_cell.angle_alpha   90.00
_cell.angle_beta   90.00
_cell.angle_gamma   90.00
#
_symmetry.space_group_name_H-M   'P 1'
#
loop_
_entity.id
_entity.type
_entity.pdbx_description
1 polymer ?
#
loop_
_entity_poly.entity_id
_entity_poly.type
_entity_poly.pdbx_seq_one_letter_code
_entity_poly.pdbx_strand_id
1 'polypeptide(L)'
;MRRRDFLAGSLAVGAAAGLTPAASGLAAQESARPGKGRFKLKYAPSIGQFKNLAGADPKAQIQFAADQGFGAMFDNGIMGRPPGDQEIISRELAARDMTLGPFVLYADFGVKSFVTRDKDTREMLLKKMRQGVETSKRVNCPWALVVPGRYDESLAWGYQTANVIDNLKACLEVCEPAGLILVLEPLNPKDHPGLFLTRIPQAYEICRAVDSPSCKILNDLYHQQITEGNLIPNIDLA
;
A
#
# COMPACT_ATOMS: atom_id res chain seq x y z
N MET A 1 -15.32 16.91 -26.55
CA MET A 1 -15.51 18.16 -27.34
C MET A 1 -15.61 19.32 -26.34
N ARG A 2 -14.48 19.91 -25.94
CA ARG A 2 -13.85 21.17 -26.43
C ARG A 2 -14.75 22.41 -26.30
N ARG A 3 -14.61 23.09 -25.15
CA ARG A 3 -15.06 24.45 -24.86
C ARG A 3 -14.10 25.45 -25.54
N ARG A 4 -14.57 25.98 -26.66
CA ARG A 4 -14.09 27.08 -27.49
C ARG A 4 -15.36 27.96 -27.60
N ASP A 5 -15.43 29.26 -27.40
CA ASP A 5 -14.48 30.34 -27.58
C ASP A 5 -14.95 31.50 -26.69
N PHE A 6 -14.08 32.04 -25.83
CA PHE A 6 -14.27 33.39 -25.30
C PHE A 6 -12.92 34.09 -25.38
N LEU A 7 -12.96 35.24 -26.05
CA LEU A 7 -11.91 36.25 -26.29
C LEU A 7 -11.61 36.44 -27.78
N ALA A 8 -12.60 37.02 -28.46
CA ALA A 8 -12.37 37.92 -29.58
C ALA A 8 -12.39 39.35 -29.04
N GLY A 9 -11.36 40.14 -29.33
CA GLY A 9 -11.30 41.55 -28.96
C GLY A 9 -9.96 42.22 -29.30
N SER A 10 -9.83 42.67 -30.57
CA SER A 10 -9.17 43.91 -31.06
C SER A 10 -7.73 44.23 -30.61
N LEU A 11 -6.71 44.15 -31.49
CA LEU A 11 -6.27 45.06 -32.58
C LEU A 11 -5.16 46.07 -32.18
N ALA A 12 -3.94 45.75 -32.63
CA ALA A 12 -2.86 46.55 -33.22
C ALA A 12 -2.52 47.99 -32.73
N VAL A 13 -1.22 48.25 -32.45
CA VAL A 13 -0.23 48.97 -33.31
C VAL A 13 0.99 49.44 -32.49
N GLY A 14 2.19 49.08 -32.95
CA GLY A 14 3.33 50.00 -33.14
C GLY A 14 4.30 50.33 -31.98
N ALA A 15 5.58 49.95 -32.19
CA ALA A 15 6.81 50.77 -32.10
C ALA A 15 7.97 50.08 -31.37
N ALA A 16 9.11 50.03 -32.06
CA ALA A 16 10.36 49.43 -31.63
C ALA A 16 11.11 50.29 -30.60
N ALA A 17 11.70 49.66 -29.58
CA ALA A 17 12.86 50.18 -28.86
C ALA A 17 13.60 49.05 -28.11
N GLY A 18 14.87 48.85 -28.48
CA GLY A 18 15.97 48.25 -27.71
C GLY A 18 15.68 47.07 -26.77
N LEU A 19 16.07 45.86 -27.18
CA LEU A 19 16.32 44.76 -26.25
C LEU A 19 17.82 44.48 -26.20
N THR A 20 18.45 44.98 -25.13
CA THR A 20 19.68 44.43 -24.56
C THR A 20 19.49 42.93 -24.32
N PRO A 21 20.50 42.06 -24.55
CA PRO A 21 20.40 40.68 -24.12
C PRO A 21 20.42 40.67 -22.58
N ALA A 22 19.24 40.61 -21.97
CA ALA A 22 19.14 40.21 -20.58
C ALA A 22 19.65 38.77 -20.54
N ALA A 23 20.82 38.59 -19.93
CA ALA A 23 21.30 37.28 -19.55
C ALA A 23 20.22 36.64 -18.69
N SER A 24 19.41 35.78 -19.30
CA SER A 24 18.52 34.88 -18.60
C SER A 24 19.41 33.89 -17.88
N GLY A 25 19.89 34.32 -16.70
CA GLY A 25 20.25 33.41 -15.64
C GLY A 25 19.01 32.58 -15.38
N LEU A 26 18.94 31.41 -16.02
CA LEU A 26 18.26 30.26 -15.46
C LEU A 26 19.00 29.97 -14.16
N ALA A 27 18.69 30.75 -13.13
CA ALA A 27 18.91 30.34 -11.77
C ALA A 27 18.22 28.99 -11.70
N ALA A 28 19.03 27.93 -11.66
CA ALA A 28 18.56 26.62 -11.30
C ALA A 28 17.66 26.84 -10.11
N GLN A 29 16.39 26.51 -10.27
CA GLN A 29 15.41 26.58 -9.21
C GLN A 29 15.99 25.71 -8.11
N GLU A 30 16.67 26.33 -7.14
CA GLU A 30 17.10 25.69 -5.92
C GLU A 30 15.81 25.07 -5.41
N SER A 31 15.72 23.75 -5.55
CA SER A 31 14.61 22.98 -5.02
C SER A 31 14.57 23.36 -3.55
N ALA A 32 13.53 24.12 -3.19
CA ALA A 32 13.39 24.70 -1.87
C ALA A 32 13.64 23.58 -0.86
N ARG A 33 14.80 23.59 -0.18
CA ARG A 33 15.11 22.59 0.85
C ARG A 33 14.14 22.86 1.99
N PRO A 34 13.09 22.05 2.20
CA PRO A 34 12.33 22.19 3.41
C PRO A 34 13.14 21.47 4.48
N GLY A 35 14.08 22.16 5.11
CA GLY A 35 14.53 21.77 6.44
C GLY A 35 13.36 21.99 7.40
N LYS A 36 12.47 21.01 7.53
CA LYS A 36 11.35 21.05 8.48
C LYS A 36 11.17 19.65 9.06
N GLY A 37 11.04 19.59 10.39
CA GLY A 37 11.13 18.37 11.17
C GLY A 37 10.24 17.23 10.68
N ARG A 38 10.56 16.02 11.15
CA ARG A 38 9.86 14.78 10.79
C ARG A 38 8.35 14.92 11.00
N PHE A 39 7.55 14.34 10.09
CA PHE A 39 6.11 14.21 10.31
C PHE A 39 5.83 13.45 11.60
N LYS A 40 4.77 13.83 12.32
CA LYS A 40 4.36 13.16 13.56
C LYS A 40 3.89 11.73 13.33
N LEU A 41 3.27 11.48 12.17
CA LEU A 41 2.82 10.17 11.75
C LEU A 41 3.78 9.57 10.73
N LYS A 42 3.78 8.24 10.64
CA LYS A 42 4.57 7.46 9.68
C LYS A 42 3.91 7.47 8.29
N TYR A 43 3.81 8.64 7.67
CA TYR A 43 3.44 8.71 6.27
C TYR A 43 4.49 7.99 5.43
N ALA A 44 4.03 7.08 4.56
CA ALA A 44 4.87 6.10 3.89
C ALA A 44 4.61 6.15 2.37
N PRO A 45 5.20 7.10 1.62
CA PRO A 45 5.10 7.11 0.17
C PRO A 45 5.73 5.83 -0.42
N SER A 46 5.26 5.46 -1.63
CA SER A 46 5.71 4.24 -2.28
C SER A 46 7.11 4.41 -2.90
N ILE A 47 7.95 3.37 -2.83
CA ILE A 47 9.18 3.31 -3.60
C ILE A 47 8.83 3.31 -5.10
N GLY A 48 9.26 4.34 -5.82
CA GLY A 48 8.89 4.62 -7.21
C GLY A 48 8.13 5.94 -7.37
N GLN A 49 7.49 6.44 -6.31
CA GLN A 49 6.67 7.66 -6.36
C GLN A 49 7.50 8.92 -6.65
N PHE A 50 8.78 8.93 -6.30
CA PHE A 50 9.67 10.09 -6.48
C PHE A 50 10.59 9.99 -7.69
N LYS A 51 10.26 9.15 -8.68
CA LYS A 51 11.12 8.91 -9.85
C LYS A 51 11.54 10.19 -10.61
N ASN A 52 10.65 11.18 -10.69
CA ASN A 52 10.94 12.45 -11.37
C ASN A 52 11.75 13.45 -10.54
N LEU A 53 11.91 13.19 -9.24
CA LEU A 53 12.62 14.08 -8.30
C LEU A 53 13.98 13.49 -7.87
N ALA A 54 14.06 12.17 -7.74
CA ALA A 54 15.23 11.46 -7.22
C ALA A 54 15.69 10.28 -8.11
N GLY A 55 15.12 10.13 -9.31
CA GLY A 55 15.47 9.05 -10.22
C GLY A 55 14.91 7.68 -9.82
N ALA A 56 15.29 6.64 -10.56
CA ALA A 56 14.76 5.28 -10.37
C ALA A 56 15.44 4.48 -9.24
N ASP A 57 16.59 4.94 -8.73
CA ASP A 57 17.31 4.27 -7.65
C ASP A 57 16.52 4.34 -6.32
N PRO A 58 16.17 3.20 -5.72
CA PRO A 58 15.49 3.17 -4.42
C PRO A 58 16.23 3.95 -3.34
N LYS A 59 17.58 3.93 -3.33
CA LYS A 59 18.36 4.63 -2.31
C LYS A 59 18.16 6.14 -2.37
N ALA A 60 18.21 6.69 -3.59
CA ALA A 60 17.99 8.12 -3.83
C ALA A 60 16.56 8.53 -3.46
N GLN A 61 15.56 7.69 -3.75
CA GLN A 61 14.18 7.98 -3.36
C GLN A 61 13.94 7.91 -1.84
N ILE A 62 14.55 6.94 -1.14
CA ILE A 62 14.49 6.84 0.32
C ILE A 62 15.17 8.06 0.96
N GLN A 63 16.34 8.47 0.45
CA GLN A 63 17.03 9.67 0.90
C GLN A 63 16.14 10.91 0.71
N PHE A 64 15.58 11.08 -0.49
CA PHE A 64 14.69 12.19 -0.77
C PHE A 64 13.49 12.20 0.18
N ALA A 65 12.85 11.06 0.42
CA ALA A 65 11.73 10.97 1.36
C ALA A 65 12.13 11.39 2.78
N ALA A 66 13.28 10.92 3.28
CA ALA A 66 13.81 11.33 4.58
C ALA A 66 14.06 12.85 4.65
N ASP A 67 14.63 13.43 3.60
CA ASP A 67 14.88 14.88 3.49
C ASP A 67 13.59 15.70 3.46
N GLN A 68 12.48 15.12 2.99
CA GLN A 68 11.14 15.72 3.04
C GLN A 68 10.41 15.49 4.37
N GLY A 69 11.05 14.83 5.35
CA GLY A 69 10.51 14.60 6.68
C GLY A 69 9.68 13.32 6.84
N PHE A 70 9.63 12.44 5.84
CA PHE A 70 8.96 11.14 5.96
C PHE A 70 9.73 10.22 6.93
N GLY A 71 9.00 9.57 7.83
CA GLY A 71 9.54 8.58 8.77
C GLY A 71 9.30 7.13 8.32
N ALA A 72 8.73 6.92 7.13
CA ALA A 72 8.42 5.61 6.61
C ALA A 72 8.40 5.59 5.07
N MET A 73 8.46 4.38 4.51
CA MET A 73 8.26 4.09 3.09
C MET A 73 7.36 2.86 2.96
N PHE A 74 6.79 2.67 1.78
CA PHE A 74 5.97 1.51 1.46
C PHE A 74 6.39 0.90 0.12
N ASP A 75 6.20 -0.41 -0.05
CA ASP A 75 6.42 -1.07 -1.33
C ASP A 75 5.60 -2.36 -1.44
N ASN A 76 4.49 -2.30 -2.17
CA ASN A 76 3.66 -3.46 -2.49
C ASN A 76 4.46 -4.60 -3.15
N GLY A 77 5.44 -4.27 -3.97
CA GLY A 77 6.18 -5.21 -4.81
C GLY A 77 7.41 -5.81 -4.15
N ILE A 78 7.69 -5.52 -2.86
CA ILE A 78 8.98 -5.86 -2.27
C ILE A 78 9.26 -7.38 -2.24
N MET A 79 8.24 -8.23 -2.10
CA MET A 79 8.39 -9.69 -2.21
C MET A 79 8.86 -10.16 -3.59
N GLY A 80 8.52 -9.41 -4.65
CA GLY A 80 8.91 -9.73 -6.02
C GLY A 80 10.29 -9.21 -6.41
N ARG A 81 10.93 -8.40 -5.57
CA ARG A 81 12.28 -7.88 -5.83
C ARG A 81 13.34 -8.94 -5.55
N PRO A 82 14.50 -8.89 -6.26
CA PRO A 82 15.66 -9.69 -5.89
C PRO A 82 16.05 -9.52 -4.41
N PRO A 83 16.55 -10.56 -3.71
CA PRO A 83 16.96 -10.46 -2.31
C PRO A 83 17.94 -9.31 -2.02
N GLY A 84 18.92 -9.07 -2.91
CA GLY A 84 19.87 -7.97 -2.74
C GLY A 84 19.21 -6.59 -2.75
N ASP A 85 18.17 -6.39 -3.56
CA ASP A 85 17.41 -5.14 -3.58
C ASP A 85 16.61 -4.95 -2.29
N GLN A 86 16.02 -6.03 -1.77
CA GLN A 86 15.31 -6.03 -0.49
C GLN A 86 16.26 -5.63 0.67
N GLU A 87 17.45 -6.21 0.70
CA GLU A 87 18.49 -5.89 1.71
C GLU A 87 18.99 -4.45 1.59
N ILE A 88 19.13 -3.95 0.36
CA ILE A 88 19.47 -2.54 0.12
C ILE A 88 18.38 -1.63 0.70
N ILE A 89 17.11 -1.86 0.36
CA ILE A 89 15.98 -1.07 0.87
C ILE A 89 15.95 -1.10 2.40
N SER A 90 16.04 -2.29 2.99
CA SER A 90 16.07 -2.50 4.45
C SER A 90 17.16 -1.66 5.12
N ARG A 91 18.40 -1.75 4.61
CA ARG A 91 19.55 -1.01 5.14
C ARG A 91 19.38 0.50 4.98
N GLU A 92 18.92 0.99 3.84
CA GLU A 92 18.74 2.43 3.61
C GLU A 92 17.66 3.03 4.52
N LEU A 93 16.58 2.29 4.78
CA LEU A 93 15.55 2.70 5.72
C LEU A 93 16.09 2.72 7.16
N ALA A 94 16.79 1.67 7.58
CA ALA A 94 17.38 1.59 8.91
C ALA A 94 18.40 2.72 9.16
N ALA A 95 19.24 3.05 8.17
CA ALA A 95 20.22 4.13 8.26
C ALA A 95 19.61 5.52 8.48
N ARG A 96 18.29 5.67 8.25
CA ARG A 96 17.55 6.94 8.34
C ARG A 96 16.43 6.90 9.39
N ASP A 97 16.42 5.85 10.22
CA ASP A 97 15.35 5.60 11.20
C ASP A 97 13.96 5.62 10.53
N MET A 98 13.84 4.98 9.37
CA MET A 98 12.58 4.88 8.62
C MET A 98 11.98 3.49 8.76
N THR A 99 10.66 3.42 8.87
CA THR A 99 9.90 2.16 8.91
C THR A 99 9.45 1.75 7.51
N LEU A 100 9.55 0.47 7.17
CA LEU A 100 8.84 -0.07 6.02
C LEU A 100 7.40 -0.42 6.43
N GLY A 101 6.42 0.06 5.67
CA GLY A 101 5.01 -0.31 5.81
C GLY A 101 4.72 -1.75 5.39
N PRO A 102 3.46 -2.22 5.50
CA PRO A 102 3.10 -3.58 5.13
C PRO A 102 3.48 -3.90 3.68
N PHE A 103 3.80 -5.16 3.38
CA PHE A 103 3.99 -5.61 2.00
C PHE A 103 2.90 -6.58 1.57
N VAL A 104 2.65 -6.71 0.26
CA VAL A 104 1.66 -7.68 -0.25
C VAL A 104 2.25 -9.07 -0.14
N LEU A 105 1.71 -9.87 0.78
CA LEU A 105 2.03 -11.29 0.90
C LEU A 105 1.18 -12.12 -0.05
N TYR A 106 -0.12 -11.82 -0.07
CA TYR A 106 -1.06 -12.56 -0.91
C TYR A 106 -2.24 -11.69 -1.34
N ALA A 107 -2.41 -11.54 -2.65
CA ALA A 107 -3.56 -10.91 -3.26
C ALA A 107 -3.79 -11.51 -4.65
N ASP A 108 -4.65 -12.53 -4.74
CA ASP A 108 -5.09 -13.10 -6.01
C ASP A 108 -6.60 -12.89 -6.15
N PHE A 109 -6.97 -12.05 -7.11
CA PHE A 109 -8.36 -11.62 -7.32
C PHE A 109 -9.15 -12.56 -8.24
N GLY A 110 -8.51 -13.61 -8.77
CA GLY A 110 -9.12 -14.59 -9.67
C GLY A 110 -9.59 -15.87 -8.99
N VAL A 111 -9.16 -16.13 -7.75
CA VAL A 111 -9.32 -17.45 -7.10
C VAL A 111 -10.11 -17.40 -5.80
N LYS A 112 -10.78 -18.51 -5.47
CA LYS A 112 -11.55 -18.72 -4.24
C LYS A 112 -10.65 -19.32 -3.14
N SER A 113 -9.64 -18.55 -2.72
CA SER A 113 -8.57 -19.11 -1.88
C SER A 113 -8.98 -19.38 -0.44
N PHE A 114 -9.37 -18.37 0.32
CA PHE A 114 -9.66 -18.56 1.75
C PHE A 114 -11.10 -19.05 2.03
N VAL A 115 -12.01 -18.93 1.06
CA VAL A 115 -13.44 -19.21 1.25
C VAL A 115 -13.81 -20.70 1.13
N THR A 116 -12.86 -21.55 0.77
CA THR A 116 -13.06 -23.01 0.63
C THR A 116 -12.23 -23.79 1.66
N ARG A 117 -12.43 -25.10 1.74
CA ARG A 117 -11.64 -26.03 2.57
C ARG A 117 -10.70 -26.90 1.74
N ASP A 118 -10.36 -26.42 0.55
CA ASP A 118 -9.49 -27.16 -0.36
C ASP A 118 -8.07 -27.31 0.22
N LYS A 119 -7.57 -28.55 0.23
CA LYS A 119 -6.30 -28.88 0.89
C LYS A 119 -5.11 -28.31 0.13
N ASP A 120 -5.14 -28.35 -1.19
CA ASP A 120 -4.05 -27.87 -2.05
C ASP A 120 -3.93 -26.35 -1.96
N THR A 121 -5.07 -25.66 -1.94
CA THR A 121 -5.17 -24.23 -1.68
C THR A 121 -4.61 -23.87 -0.31
N ARG A 122 -4.94 -24.64 0.75
CA ARG A 122 -4.37 -24.43 2.09
C ARG A 122 -2.86 -24.61 2.08
N GLU A 123 -2.33 -25.65 1.45
CA GLU A 123 -0.87 -25.85 1.36
C GLU A 123 -0.18 -24.71 0.59
N MET A 124 -0.81 -24.21 -0.49
CA MET A 124 -0.33 -23.04 -1.21
C MET A 124 -0.26 -21.80 -0.31
N LEU A 125 -1.31 -21.55 0.49
CA LEU A 125 -1.33 -20.43 1.45
C LEU A 125 -0.21 -20.59 2.49
N LEU A 126 -0.04 -21.76 3.09
CA LEU A 126 1.04 -22.01 4.06
C LEU A 126 2.42 -21.81 3.44
N LYS A 127 2.62 -22.22 2.18
CA LYS A 127 3.85 -21.95 1.44
C LYS A 127 4.08 -20.46 1.23
N LYS A 128 3.04 -19.69 0.92
CA LYS A 128 3.11 -18.22 0.80
C LYS A 128 3.45 -17.57 2.14
N MET A 129 2.89 -18.04 3.25
CA MET A 129 3.23 -17.55 4.60
C MET A 129 4.71 -17.78 4.91
N ARG A 130 5.25 -18.96 4.62
CA ARG A 130 6.69 -19.25 4.78
C ARG A 130 7.57 -18.31 3.94
N GLN A 131 7.16 -18.01 2.70
CA GLN A 131 7.86 -17.02 1.86
C GLN A 131 7.79 -15.61 2.46
N GLY A 132 6.61 -15.21 2.95
CA GLY A 132 6.40 -13.93 3.61
C GLY A 132 7.25 -13.75 4.86
N VAL A 133 7.41 -14.79 5.68
CA VAL A 133 8.31 -14.79 6.84
C VAL A 133 9.76 -14.50 6.44
N GLU A 134 10.26 -15.12 5.38
CA GLU A 134 11.63 -14.87 4.91
C GLU A 134 11.81 -13.46 4.34
N THR A 135 10.81 -12.94 3.62
CA THR A 135 10.83 -11.52 3.19
C THR A 135 10.79 -10.59 4.40
N SER A 136 9.87 -10.81 5.35
CA SER A 136 9.71 -10.01 6.57
C SER A 136 11.03 -9.86 7.33
N LYS A 137 11.76 -10.97 7.54
CA LYS A 137 13.09 -10.97 8.16
C LYS A 137 14.09 -10.10 7.38
N ARG A 138 14.12 -10.25 6.05
CA ARG A 138 15.07 -9.53 5.17
C ARG A 138 14.84 -8.02 5.19
N VAL A 139 13.57 -7.60 5.17
CA VAL A 139 13.18 -6.19 5.05
C VAL A 139 12.87 -5.51 6.38
N ASN A 140 12.97 -6.26 7.49
CA ASN A 140 12.63 -5.80 8.83
C ASN A 140 11.21 -5.17 8.92
N CYS A 141 10.23 -5.81 8.28
CA CYS A 141 8.83 -5.39 8.32
C CYS A 141 7.94 -6.51 8.86
N PRO A 142 7.25 -6.31 10.01
CA PRO A 142 6.42 -7.33 10.62
C PRO A 142 4.98 -7.35 10.10
N TRP A 143 4.62 -6.57 9.07
CA TRP A 143 3.24 -6.52 8.56
C TRP A 143 3.13 -7.03 7.12
N ALA A 144 2.21 -7.95 6.89
CA ALA A 144 1.97 -8.58 5.61
C ALA A 144 0.48 -8.50 5.23
N LEU A 145 0.21 -7.87 4.10
CA LEU A 145 -1.14 -7.70 3.56
C LEU A 145 -1.62 -9.01 2.93
N VAL A 146 -2.85 -9.40 3.31
CA VAL A 146 -3.55 -10.56 2.76
C VAL A 146 -4.96 -10.17 2.32
N VAL A 147 -5.31 -10.54 1.08
CA VAL A 147 -6.69 -10.48 0.56
C VAL A 147 -7.24 -11.90 0.42
N PRO A 148 -8.38 -12.25 1.07
CA PRO A 148 -8.96 -13.60 1.06
C PRO A 148 -9.38 -14.19 -0.31
N GLY A 149 -9.28 -13.41 -1.39
CA GLY A 149 -9.70 -13.81 -2.73
C GLY A 149 -11.20 -13.62 -3.00
N ARG A 150 -11.71 -14.33 -4.01
CA ARG A 150 -13.13 -14.30 -4.43
C ARG A 150 -14.03 -15.07 -3.48
N TYR A 151 -15.30 -14.64 -3.38
CA TYR A 151 -16.33 -15.49 -2.77
C TYR A 151 -16.74 -16.63 -3.72
N ASP A 152 -17.40 -17.64 -3.17
CA ASP A 152 -17.96 -18.78 -3.89
C ASP A 152 -19.47 -18.62 -4.07
N GLU A 153 -19.93 -18.47 -5.31
CA GLU A 153 -21.34 -18.32 -5.64
C GLU A 153 -22.20 -19.53 -5.21
N SER A 154 -21.58 -20.70 -4.99
CA SER A 154 -22.27 -21.93 -4.61
C SER A 154 -22.41 -22.13 -3.10
N LEU A 155 -21.76 -21.29 -2.27
CA LEU A 155 -21.67 -21.48 -0.83
C LEU A 155 -22.28 -20.30 -0.06
N ALA A 156 -23.06 -20.60 0.98
CA ALA A 156 -23.61 -19.55 1.83
C ALA A 156 -22.51 -18.79 2.59
N TRP A 157 -22.71 -17.47 2.78
CA TRP A 157 -21.73 -16.56 3.41
C TRP A 157 -21.19 -17.04 4.75
N GLY A 158 -22.03 -17.63 5.60
CA GLY A 158 -21.62 -18.14 6.92
C GLY A 158 -20.54 -19.23 6.83
N TYR A 159 -20.71 -20.19 5.90
CA TYR A 159 -19.71 -21.24 5.70
C TYR A 159 -18.40 -20.69 5.12
N GLN A 160 -18.48 -19.75 4.19
CA GLN A 160 -17.30 -19.09 3.65
C GLN A 160 -16.54 -18.32 4.72
N THR A 161 -17.26 -17.60 5.59
CA THR A 161 -16.67 -16.85 6.71
C THR A 161 -15.95 -17.79 7.67
N ALA A 162 -16.57 -18.91 8.03
CA ALA A 162 -15.93 -19.95 8.84
C ALA A 162 -14.66 -20.51 8.17
N ASN A 163 -14.70 -20.78 6.86
CA ASN A 163 -13.54 -21.25 6.12
C ASN A 163 -12.40 -20.22 6.10
N VAL A 164 -12.71 -18.93 5.94
CA VAL A 164 -11.73 -17.84 6.00
C VAL A 164 -11.06 -17.80 7.36
N ILE A 165 -11.84 -17.90 8.44
CA ILE A 165 -11.32 -17.94 9.82
C ILE A 165 -10.39 -19.15 10.01
N ASP A 166 -10.80 -20.35 9.60
CA ASP A 166 -9.99 -21.57 9.73
C ASP A 166 -8.68 -21.49 8.92
N ASN A 167 -8.74 -20.97 7.69
CA ASN A 167 -7.56 -20.80 6.85
C ASN A 167 -6.61 -19.73 7.41
N LEU A 168 -7.13 -18.64 7.97
CA LEU A 168 -6.32 -17.63 8.65
C LEU A 168 -5.64 -18.20 9.89
N LYS A 169 -6.34 -18.97 10.73
CA LYS A 169 -5.75 -19.65 11.90
C LYS A 169 -4.58 -20.55 11.48
N ALA A 170 -4.76 -21.38 10.46
CA ALA A 170 -3.68 -22.21 9.92
C ALA A 170 -2.50 -21.39 9.39
N CYS A 171 -2.75 -20.26 8.73
CA CYS A 171 -1.69 -19.35 8.29
C CYS A 171 -0.92 -18.74 9.46
N LEU A 172 -1.61 -18.41 10.55
CA LEU A 172 -1.01 -17.79 11.74
C LEU A 172 -0.14 -18.75 12.54
N GLU A 173 -0.40 -20.07 12.49
CA GLU A 173 0.53 -21.08 13.03
C GLU A 173 1.94 -20.96 12.42
N VAL A 174 2.04 -20.45 11.19
CA VAL A 174 3.33 -20.18 10.51
C VAL A 174 3.85 -18.77 10.82
N CYS A 175 2.98 -17.76 10.77
CA CYS A 175 3.38 -16.35 10.84
C CYS A 175 3.70 -15.88 12.26
N GLU A 176 2.87 -16.25 13.23
CA GLU A 176 2.94 -15.71 14.59
C GLU A 176 4.24 -16.06 15.34
N PRO A 177 4.79 -17.30 15.27
CA PRO A 177 6.09 -17.62 15.87
C PRO A 177 7.26 -16.80 15.29
N ALA A 178 7.12 -16.29 14.06
CA ALA A 178 8.11 -15.44 13.42
C ALA A 178 7.87 -13.94 13.63
N GLY A 179 6.82 -13.56 14.38
CA GLY A 179 6.44 -12.17 14.60
C GLY A 179 5.80 -11.48 13.39
N LEU A 180 5.34 -12.24 12.39
CA LEU A 180 4.67 -11.71 11.21
C LEU A 180 3.17 -11.53 11.47
N ILE A 181 2.70 -10.30 11.34
CA ILE A 181 1.31 -9.89 11.52
C ILE A 181 0.64 -9.82 10.15
N LEU A 182 -0.44 -10.57 9.97
CA LEU A 182 -1.31 -10.49 8.80
C LEU A 182 -2.27 -9.32 8.96
N VAL A 183 -2.30 -8.44 7.97
CA VAL A 183 -3.24 -7.31 7.90
C VAL A 183 -4.23 -7.55 6.75
N LEU A 184 -5.51 -7.69 7.08
CA LEU A 184 -6.58 -7.97 6.13
C LEU A 184 -7.09 -6.68 5.51
N GLU A 185 -7.07 -6.61 4.18
CA GLU A 185 -7.53 -5.44 3.44
C GLU A 185 -8.89 -5.71 2.79
N PRO A 186 -9.97 -5.04 3.22
CA PRO A 186 -11.24 -5.06 2.51
C PRO A 186 -11.17 -4.17 1.27
N LEU A 187 -11.58 -4.71 0.12
CA LEU A 187 -11.48 -4.02 -1.17
C LEU A 187 -12.86 -3.66 -1.72
N ASN A 188 -12.93 -2.54 -2.44
CA ASN A 188 -14.20 -2.04 -2.96
C ASN A 188 -14.72 -2.93 -4.11
N PRO A 189 -16.03 -3.23 -4.17
CA PRO A 189 -16.62 -4.09 -5.20
C PRO A 189 -16.72 -3.41 -6.58
N LYS A 190 -16.56 -2.09 -6.66
CA LYS A 190 -16.59 -1.33 -7.93
C LYS A 190 -15.37 -1.69 -8.79
N ASP A 191 -14.20 -1.72 -8.18
CA ASP A 191 -12.93 -1.99 -8.86
C ASP A 191 -12.50 -3.46 -8.68
N HIS A 192 -12.95 -4.12 -7.62
CA HIS A 192 -12.65 -5.52 -7.32
C HIS A 192 -13.93 -6.36 -7.17
N PRO A 193 -14.74 -6.51 -8.24
CA PRO A 193 -15.98 -7.25 -8.18
C PRO A 193 -15.74 -8.74 -7.90
N GLY A 194 -16.51 -9.29 -6.96
CA GLY A 194 -16.46 -10.70 -6.63
C GLY A 194 -15.53 -11.07 -5.47
N LEU A 195 -14.81 -10.11 -4.88
CA LEU A 195 -14.00 -10.39 -3.68
C LEU A 195 -14.86 -10.62 -2.45
N PHE A 196 -14.39 -11.51 -1.58
CA PHE A 196 -15.10 -11.92 -0.38
C PHE A 196 -15.09 -10.83 0.71
N LEU A 197 -13.94 -10.20 0.95
CA LEU A 197 -13.73 -9.22 2.01
C LEU A 197 -13.87 -7.80 1.46
N THR A 198 -14.94 -7.10 1.84
CA THR A 198 -15.28 -5.80 1.21
C THR A 198 -15.51 -4.65 2.19
N ARG A 199 -15.70 -4.95 3.49
CA ARG A 199 -16.10 -3.97 4.51
C ARG A 199 -15.30 -4.11 5.81
N ILE A 200 -15.18 -3.01 6.57
CA ILE A 200 -14.47 -3.00 7.86
C ILE A 200 -15.20 -3.84 8.93
N PRO A 201 -16.54 -3.75 9.12
CA PRO A 201 -17.24 -4.61 10.09
C PRO A 201 -17.05 -6.10 9.84
N GLN A 202 -16.96 -6.52 8.57
CA GLN A 202 -16.69 -7.91 8.20
C GLN A 202 -15.26 -8.31 8.59
N ALA A 203 -14.27 -7.46 8.31
CA ALA A 203 -12.89 -7.70 8.72
C ALA A 203 -12.75 -7.78 10.25
N TYR A 204 -13.45 -6.90 10.96
CA TYR A 204 -13.52 -6.90 12.42
C TYR A 204 -14.10 -8.20 12.97
N GLU A 205 -15.24 -8.66 12.45
CA GLU A 205 -15.85 -9.94 12.82
C GLU A 205 -14.86 -11.11 12.64
N ILE A 206 -14.19 -11.16 11.49
CA ILE A 206 -13.19 -12.19 11.19
C ILE A 206 -12.00 -12.11 12.14
N CYS A 207 -11.40 -10.93 12.34
CA CYS A 207 -10.27 -10.76 13.25
C CYS A 207 -10.62 -11.16 14.69
N ARG A 208 -11.84 -10.81 15.16
CA ARG A 208 -12.33 -11.23 16.48
C ARG A 208 -12.52 -12.73 16.59
N ALA A 209 -13.02 -13.41 15.55
CA ALA A 209 -13.20 -14.85 15.54
C ALA A 209 -11.90 -15.65 15.35
N VAL A 210 -10.92 -15.06 14.66
CA VAL A 210 -9.54 -15.57 14.58
C VAL A 210 -8.86 -15.50 15.95
N ASP A 211 -9.09 -14.42 16.70
CA ASP A 211 -8.61 -14.21 18.07
C ASP A 211 -7.09 -14.37 18.23
N SER A 212 -6.32 -13.71 17.36
CA SER A 212 -4.86 -13.68 17.41
C SER A 212 -4.34 -12.23 17.37
N PRO A 213 -3.27 -11.92 18.14
CA PRO A 213 -2.60 -10.63 18.05
C PRO A 213 -1.91 -10.40 16.70
N SER A 214 -1.73 -11.45 15.90
CA SER A 214 -1.09 -11.43 14.58
C SER A 214 -2.10 -11.37 13.42
N CYS A 215 -3.38 -11.14 13.69
CA CYS A 215 -4.40 -10.87 12.68
C CYS A 215 -5.05 -9.50 12.92
N LYS A 216 -4.88 -8.57 11.99
CA LYS A 216 -5.33 -7.18 12.10
C LYS A 216 -6.01 -6.71 10.82
N ILE A 217 -6.59 -5.51 10.85
CA ILE A 217 -7.25 -4.89 9.71
C ILE A 217 -6.30 -3.85 9.09
N LEU A 218 -6.19 -3.85 7.77
CA LEU A 218 -5.67 -2.74 6.98
C LEU A 218 -6.89 -1.97 6.44
N ASN A 219 -7.10 -0.76 6.95
CA ASN A 219 -8.17 0.11 6.49
C ASN A 219 -7.67 1.03 5.38
N ASP A 220 -7.87 0.61 4.13
CA ASP A 220 -7.63 1.47 2.97
C ASP A 220 -8.82 2.42 2.76
N LEU A 221 -8.55 3.71 2.96
CA LEU A 221 -9.57 4.75 2.91
C LEU A 221 -10.16 4.95 1.50
N TYR A 222 -9.42 4.63 0.43
CA TYR A 222 -9.96 4.69 -0.93
C TYR A 222 -11.05 3.63 -1.12
N HIS A 223 -10.77 2.39 -0.72
CA HIS A 223 -11.74 1.30 -0.85
C HIS A 223 -12.96 1.50 0.05
N GLN A 224 -12.74 1.93 1.30
CA GLN A 224 -13.86 2.13 2.22
C GLN A 224 -14.68 3.37 1.89
N GLN A 225 -14.09 4.43 1.32
CA GLN A 225 -14.85 5.61 0.90
C GLN A 225 -15.87 5.26 -0.18
N ILE A 226 -15.50 4.36 -1.10
CA ILE A 226 -16.38 3.87 -2.17
C ILE A 226 -17.47 2.94 -1.62
N THR A 227 -17.12 2.10 -0.64
CA THR A 227 -17.98 0.97 -0.20
C THR A 227 -18.91 1.33 0.96
N GLU A 228 -18.42 2.14 1.90
CA GLU A 228 -19.04 2.39 3.21
C GLU A 228 -19.43 3.87 3.39
N GLY A 229 -18.80 4.79 2.66
CA GLY A 229 -19.14 6.19 2.69
C GLY A 229 -18.61 6.91 3.93
N ASN A 230 -19.37 6.93 5.02
CA ASN A 230 -18.93 7.60 6.26
C ASN A 230 -17.93 6.72 7.02
N LEU A 231 -16.65 7.10 6.97
CA LEU A 231 -15.55 6.26 7.45
C LEU A 231 -15.30 6.32 8.96
N ILE A 232 -15.60 7.45 9.59
CA ILE A 232 -15.25 7.72 10.99
C ILE A 232 -15.82 6.65 11.94
N PRO A 233 -17.10 6.26 11.85
CA PRO A 233 -17.65 5.23 12.73
C PRO A 233 -16.92 3.89 12.64
N ASN A 234 -16.47 3.50 11.44
CA ASN A 234 -15.73 2.26 11.25
C ASN A 234 -14.30 2.33 11.79
N ILE A 235 -13.68 3.52 11.81
CA ILE A 235 -12.37 3.73 12.44
C ILE A 235 -12.49 3.65 13.97
N ASP A 236 -13.56 4.21 14.54
CA ASP A 236 -13.73 4.26 16.01
C ASP A 236 -14.16 2.92 16.62
N LEU A 237 -14.87 2.08 15.85
CA LEU A 237 -15.40 0.79 16.32
C LEU A 237 -14.44 -0.40 16.15
N ALA A 238 -13.46 -0.29 15.24
CA ALA A 238 -12.62 -1.41 14.80
C ALA A 238 -11.38 -1.67 15.67
#